data_AF-A0A7J8EGX3-F1
#
_entry.id   AF-A0A7J8EGX3-F1
#
_cell.length_a   1.000
_cell.length_b   1.000
_cell.length_c   1.000
_cell.angle_alpha   90.00
_cell.angle_beta   90.00
_cell.angle_gamma   90.00
#
_symmetry.space_group_name_H-M   'P 1'
#
loop_
_entity.id
_entity.type
_entity.pdbx_description
1 polymer ?
#
loop_
_entity_poly.entity_id
_entity_poly.type
_entity_poly.pdbx_seq_one_letter_code
_entity_poly.pdbx_strand_id
1 'polypeptide(L)'
;MFDVNNYKGRYSKGDTEKLKIYHSLHGNDWKKIGDLVARSSLSVALKFSQISSERNHGAWSKAETQKLIKAVEEVILKKMSPRDLKEVDSKLQENPEGCLSIVREKLYRGISWVEVEAKVETRNWMQCKSKWSEILTKRMTNGRDVYRGVNALQAKINLIERLYEINVEDANEIDWEDLASTIGDVPPSYVQTKFYKLKATCVPFWQKKTFPEIMDYLYETSLPLLKEKLEKKMEKRGAKLQAPAAPRRVFLFRDIFYCDDDSEEEDGGGQS
;
A
#
# COMPACT_ATOMS: atom_id res chain seq x y z
N MET A 1 -18.24 23.13 10.10
CA MET A 1 -19.04 23.73 9.02
C MET A 1 -18.83 22.90 7.76
N PHE A 2 -19.90 22.40 7.14
CA PHE A 2 -19.81 21.54 5.95
C PHE A 2 -19.47 22.38 4.71
N ASP A 3 -18.40 22.04 4.00
CA ASP A 3 -18.04 22.68 2.73
C ASP A 3 -18.70 21.92 1.56
N VAL A 4 -19.67 22.57 0.91
CA VAL A 4 -20.42 22.03 -0.23
C VAL A 4 -19.50 21.66 -1.40
N ASN A 5 -18.32 22.29 -1.49
CA ASN A 5 -17.36 22.08 -2.57
C ASN A 5 -16.45 20.86 -2.36
N ASN A 6 -16.61 20.10 -1.27
CA ASN A 6 -15.77 18.94 -0.99
C ASN A 6 -16.13 17.68 -1.80
N TYR A 7 -17.32 17.63 -2.44
CA TYR A 7 -17.88 16.43 -3.07
C TYR A 7 -17.88 16.44 -4.61
N LYS A 8 -17.01 17.25 -5.23
CA LYS A 8 -16.98 17.46 -6.71
C LYS A 8 -16.36 16.30 -7.52
N GLY A 9 -15.99 15.20 -6.87
CA GLY A 9 -15.42 14.02 -7.54
C GLY A 9 -13.99 14.24 -8.07
N ARG A 10 -13.57 13.43 -9.05
CA ARG A 10 -12.20 13.45 -9.61
C ARG A 10 -11.92 14.76 -10.36
N TYR A 11 -10.66 15.21 -10.35
CA TYR A 11 -10.23 16.35 -11.19
C TYR A 11 -10.15 15.92 -12.65
N SER A 12 -10.76 16.70 -13.52
CA SER A 12 -10.56 16.55 -14.97
C SER A 12 -9.16 17.06 -15.39
N LYS A 13 -8.75 16.76 -16.63
CA LYS A 13 -7.53 17.35 -17.20
C LYS A 13 -7.65 18.88 -17.27
N GLY A 14 -8.82 19.41 -17.65
CA GLY A 14 -9.09 20.85 -17.66
C GLY A 14 -9.05 21.49 -16.27
N ASP A 15 -9.55 20.79 -15.24
CA ASP A 15 -9.46 21.27 -13.85
C ASP A 15 -8.01 21.38 -13.40
N THR A 16 -7.18 20.41 -13.81
CA THR A 16 -5.76 20.34 -13.48
C THR A 16 -4.99 21.49 -14.14
N GLU A 17 -5.33 21.83 -15.38
CA GLU A 17 -4.70 22.95 -16.09
C GLU A 17 -5.10 24.30 -15.49
N LYS A 18 -6.40 24.51 -15.24
CA LYS A 18 -6.90 25.69 -14.53
C LYS A 18 -6.23 25.86 -13.17
N LEU A 19 -6.04 24.76 -12.45
CA LEU A 19 -5.36 24.78 -11.15
C LEU A 19 -3.91 25.27 -11.27
N LYS A 20 -3.16 24.83 -12.28
CA LYS A 20 -1.80 25.34 -12.54
C LYS A 20 -1.79 26.83 -12.89
N ILE A 21 -2.74 27.27 -13.72
CA ILE A 21 -2.88 28.69 -14.10
C ILE A 21 -3.22 29.56 -12.89
N TYR A 22 -4.18 29.16 -12.06
CA TYR A 22 -4.56 29.96 -10.89
C TYR A 22 -3.47 29.96 -9.81
N HIS A 23 -2.71 28.87 -9.68
CA HIS A 23 -1.53 28.85 -8.82
C HIS A 23 -0.45 29.82 -9.31
N SER A 24 -0.16 29.89 -10.61
CA SER A 24 0.82 30.87 -11.12
C SER A 24 0.39 32.32 -10.92
N LEU A 25 -0.93 32.60 -10.91
CA LEU A 25 -1.49 33.93 -10.68
C LEU A 25 -1.63 34.34 -9.21
N HIS A 26 -1.83 33.39 -8.30
CA HIS A 26 -2.21 33.67 -6.91
C HIS A 26 -1.29 33.02 -5.87
N GLY A 27 -0.28 32.26 -6.29
CA GLY A 27 0.60 31.50 -5.41
C GLY A 27 -0.18 30.46 -4.60
N ASN A 28 0.22 30.26 -3.34
CA ASN A 28 -0.39 29.28 -2.44
C ASN A 28 -1.68 29.78 -1.77
N ASP A 29 -2.40 30.74 -2.36
CA ASP A 29 -3.71 31.19 -1.86
C ASP A 29 -4.81 30.17 -2.22
N TRP A 30 -4.77 29.02 -1.54
CA TRP A 30 -5.66 27.88 -1.81
C TRP A 30 -7.13 28.20 -1.60
N LYS A 31 -7.45 29.19 -0.76
CA LYS A 31 -8.82 29.64 -0.56
C LYS A 31 -9.34 30.32 -1.82
N LYS A 32 -8.60 31.32 -2.32
CA LYS A 32 -8.95 32.01 -3.56
C LYS A 32 -8.99 31.08 -4.76
N ILE A 33 -8.02 30.18 -4.89
CA ILE A 33 -8.00 29.19 -5.98
C ILE A 33 -9.19 28.24 -5.85
N GLY A 34 -9.51 27.77 -4.64
CA GLY A 34 -10.68 26.94 -4.34
C GLY A 34 -12.00 27.59 -4.79
N ASP A 35 -12.18 28.86 -4.47
CA ASP A 35 -13.34 29.64 -4.89
C ASP A 35 -13.43 29.72 -6.43
N LEU A 36 -12.30 29.95 -7.12
CA LEU A 36 -12.24 30.03 -8.59
C LEU A 36 -12.53 28.70 -9.31
N VAL A 37 -12.13 27.57 -8.73
CA VAL A 37 -12.40 26.23 -9.31
C VAL A 37 -13.62 25.54 -8.71
N ALA A 38 -14.35 26.24 -7.83
CA ALA A 38 -15.49 25.72 -7.07
C ALA A 38 -15.19 24.36 -6.39
N ARG A 39 -14.02 24.26 -5.75
CA ARG A 39 -13.58 23.11 -4.93
C ARG A 39 -13.05 23.60 -3.59
N SER A 40 -13.06 22.74 -2.58
CA SER A 40 -12.51 23.09 -1.27
C SER A 40 -11.02 23.43 -1.36
N SER A 41 -10.56 24.39 -0.55
CA SER A 41 -9.15 24.82 -0.51
C SER A 41 -8.19 23.66 -0.22
N LEU A 42 -8.61 22.75 0.67
CA LEU A 42 -7.86 21.54 0.98
C LEU A 42 -7.74 20.61 -0.24
N SER A 43 -8.83 20.40 -0.98
CA SER A 43 -8.81 19.58 -2.20
C SER A 43 -7.84 20.15 -3.23
N VAL A 44 -7.85 21.48 -3.39
CA VAL A 44 -6.98 22.21 -4.31
C VAL A 44 -5.52 22.08 -3.92
N ALA A 45 -5.17 22.34 -2.65
CA ALA A 45 -3.80 22.23 -2.15
C ALA A 45 -3.23 20.82 -2.32
N LEU A 46 -4.02 19.81 -1.93
CA LEU A 46 -3.66 18.40 -2.09
C LEU A 46 -3.48 18.03 -3.56
N LYS A 47 -4.42 18.45 -4.43
CA LYS A 47 -4.31 18.17 -5.86
C LYS A 47 -3.08 18.85 -6.45
N PHE A 48 -2.80 20.09 -6.09
CA PHE A 48 -1.63 20.82 -6.58
C PHE A 48 -0.33 20.11 -6.19
N SER A 49 -0.19 19.66 -4.94
CA SER A 49 1.00 18.89 -4.51
C SER A 49 1.24 17.59 -5.30
N GLN A 50 0.22 17.06 -5.97
CA GLN A 50 0.33 15.86 -6.80
C GLN A 50 0.78 16.17 -8.24
N ILE A 51 0.57 17.40 -8.71
CA ILE A 51 0.73 17.81 -10.12
C ILE A 51 1.71 18.96 -10.32
N SER A 52 2.27 19.51 -9.24
CA SER A 52 3.07 20.75 -9.22
C SER A 52 4.37 20.62 -10.00
N SER A 53 4.89 19.41 -10.15
CA SER A 53 6.09 19.11 -10.91
C SER A 53 5.79 18.10 -12.01
N GLU A 54 6.43 18.27 -13.17
CA GLU A 54 6.44 17.27 -14.24
C GLU A 54 7.09 15.99 -13.71
N ARG A 55 6.26 14.97 -13.53
CA ARG A 55 6.65 13.67 -12.98
C ARG A 55 6.24 12.57 -13.93
N ASN A 56 7.00 11.49 -13.89
CA ASN A 56 6.72 10.33 -14.70
C ASN A 56 5.38 9.69 -14.28
N HIS A 57 4.59 9.34 -15.28
CA HIS A 57 3.37 8.56 -15.14
C HIS A 57 3.53 7.22 -15.88
N GLY A 58 2.81 6.19 -15.45
CA GLY A 58 2.93 4.84 -16.03
C GLY A 58 3.94 3.95 -15.30
N ALA A 59 4.41 2.90 -15.99
CA ALA A 59 5.27 1.86 -15.44
C ALA A 59 6.59 2.43 -14.89
N TRP A 60 7.11 1.82 -13.82
CA TRP A 60 8.39 2.19 -13.21
C TRP A 60 9.53 1.50 -13.96
N SER A 61 10.57 2.25 -14.34
CA SER A 61 11.77 1.62 -14.87
C SER A 61 12.58 0.92 -13.77
N LYS A 62 13.50 0.04 -14.16
CA LYS A 62 14.43 -0.60 -13.21
C LYS A 62 15.25 0.45 -12.44
N ALA A 63 15.76 1.46 -13.15
CA ALA A 63 16.52 2.56 -12.55
C ALA A 63 15.68 3.39 -11.56
N GLU A 64 14.42 3.71 -11.90
CA GLU A 64 13.51 4.40 -10.97
C GLU A 64 13.24 3.55 -9.71
N THR A 65 13.05 2.24 -9.91
CA THR A 65 12.78 1.30 -8.82
C THR A 65 13.98 1.20 -7.87
N GLN A 66 15.20 1.09 -8.40
CA GLN A 66 16.43 1.09 -7.59
C GLN A 66 16.64 2.40 -6.84
N LYS A 67 16.40 3.55 -7.48
CA LYS A 67 16.43 4.85 -6.79
C LYS A 67 15.44 4.91 -5.64
N LEU A 68 14.22 4.38 -5.82
CA LEU A 68 13.21 4.32 -4.75
C LEU A 68 13.67 3.46 -3.58
N ILE A 69 14.19 2.25 -3.85
CA ILE A 69 14.66 1.32 -2.81
C ILE A 69 15.76 2.01 -1.99
N LYS A 70 16.77 2.57 -2.66
CA LYS A 70 17.88 3.29 -2.01
C LYS A 70 17.40 4.52 -1.23
N ALA A 71 16.46 5.29 -1.78
CA ALA A 71 15.91 6.46 -1.08
C ALA A 71 15.16 6.07 0.20
N VAL A 72 14.39 4.97 0.18
CA VAL A 72 13.70 4.46 1.37
C VAL A 72 14.69 3.92 2.39
N GLU A 73 15.71 3.21 1.92
CA GLU A 73 16.83 2.71 2.74
C GLU A 73 17.50 3.84 3.53
N GLU A 74 17.93 4.89 2.84
CA GLU A 74 18.58 6.06 3.45
C GLU A 74 17.67 6.76 4.48
N VAL A 75 16.38 6.93 4.16
CA VAL A 75 15.40 7.57 5.05
C VAL A 75 15.15 6.75 6.31
N ILE A 76 15.17 5.42 6.20
CA ILE A 76 15.03 4.51 7.34
C ILE A 76 16.30 4.55 8.20
N LEU A 77 17.48 4.43 7.60
CA LEU A 77 18.77 4.44 8.30
C LEU A 77 18.97 5.76 9.06
N LYS A 78 18.65 6.90 8.44
CA LYS A 78 18.74 8.23 9.07
C LYS A 78 17.88 8.36 10.34
N LYS A 79 16.80 7.57 10.45
CA LYS A 79 15.90 7.57 11.61
C LYS A 79 16.28 6.55 12.69
N MET A 80 17.27 5.70 12.44
CA MET A 80 17.79 4.80 13.46
C MET A 80 18.58 5.59 14.53
N SER A 81 18.56 5.12 15.77
CA SER A 81 19.26 5.82 16.85
C SER A 81 20.78 5.71 16.67
N PRO A 82 21.59 6.60 17.29
CA PRO A 82 23.05 6.48 17.27
C PRO A 82 23.59 5.16 17.84
N ARG A 83 22.80 4.45 18.67
CA ARG A 83 23.15 3.12 19.19
C ARG A 83 22.92 2.04 18.14
N ASP A 84 21.78 2.11 17.46
CA ASP A 84 21.47 1.22 16.33
C ASP A 84 22.49 1.44 15.20
N LEU A 85 22.85 2.70 14.92
CA LEU A 85 23.87 3.06 13.93
C LEU A 85 25.29 2.58 14.31
N LYS A 86 25.66 2.57 15.59
CA LYS A 86 26.93 1.99 16.04
C LYS A 86 26.95 0.47 15.91
N GLU A 87 25.84 -0.19 16.25
CA GLU A 87 25.70 -1.63 16.02
C GLU A 87 25.74 -1.95 14.51
N VAL A 88 25.19 -1.06 13.68
CA VAL A 88 25.25 -1.12 12.23
C VAL A 88 26.68 -0.97 11.71
N ASP A 89 27.39 0.08 12.09
CA ASP A 89 28.77 0.34 11.65
C ASP A 89 29.75 -0.74 12.09
N SER A 90 29.64 -1.24 13.34
CA SER A 90 30.51 -2.32 13.83
C SER A 90 30.27 -3.64 13.10
N LYS A 91 29.02 -3.98 12.76
CA LYS A 91 28.69 -5.20 12.02
C LYS A 91 29.03 -5.09 10.53
N LEU A 92 28.90 -3.90 9.93
CA LEU A 92 29.33 -3.64 8.55
C LEU A 92 30.85 -3.76 8.36
N GLN A 93 31.65 -3.43 9.39
CA GLN A 93 33.11 -3.62 9.37
C GLN A 93 33.54 -5.09 9.49
N GLU A 94 32.80 -5.92 10.21
CA GLU A 94 33.13 -7.35 10.41
C GLU A 94 32.56 -8.27 9.31
N ASN A 95 31.38 -7.94 8.76
CA ASN A 95 30.78 -8.65 7.63
C ASN A 95 29.78 -7.75 6.87
N PRO A 96 30.15 -7.19 5.70
CA PRO A 96 29.25 -6.36 4.89
C PRO A 96 27.96 -7.09 4.46
N GLU A 97 27.99 -8.43 4.42
CA GLU A 97 26.97 -9.27 3.80
C GLU A 97 25.97 -9.87 4.79
N GLY A 98 26.19 -9.73 6.10
CA GLY A 98 25.31 -10.31 7.11
C GLY A 98 25.44 -9.66 8.47
N CYS A 99 24.42 -8.89 8.87
CA CYS A 99 23.66 -9.05 10.13
C CYS A 99 23.00 -7.74 10.60
N LEU A 100 22.33 -7.02 9.69
CA LEU A 100 21.38 -5.96 10.06
C LEU A 100 19.98 -6.53 10.06
N SER A 101 19.34 -6.54 11.22
CA SER A 101 17.96 -6.97 11.38
C SER A 101 17.09 -5.74 11.61
N ILE A 102 16.01 -5.60 10.85
CA ILE A 102 15.08 -4.47 10.94
C ILE A 102 13.72 -4.94 11.44
N VAL A 103 13.22 -4.22 12.44
CA VAL A 103 11.86 -4.42 12.98
C VAL A 103 10.83 -4.13 11.89
N ARG A 104 9.89 -5.05 11.71
CA ARG A 104 8.85 -5.05 10.67
C ARG A 104 8.22 -3.68 10.45
N GLU A 105 7.74 -3.04 11.51
CA GLU A 105 6.96 -1.81 11.44
C GLU A 105 7.77 -0.65 10.86
N LYS A 106 9.11 -0.67 11.01
CA LYS A 106 10.00 0.37 10.47
C LYS A 106 10.02 0.39 8.95
N LEU A 107 9.61 -0.70 8.30
CA LEU A 107 9.54 -0.81 6.83
C LEU A 107 8.37 -0.04 6.21
N TYR A 108 7.39 0.42 7.00
CA TYR A 108 6.23 1.16 6.48
C TYR A 108 5.73 2.28 7.40
N ARG A 109 6.03 2.23 8.69
CA ARG A 109 5.62 3.25 9.67
C ARG A 109 6.71 4.31 9.82
N GLY A 110 6.30 5.57 9.73
CA GLY A 110 7.20 6.71 10.00
C GLY A 110 8.16 7.07 8.85
N ILE A 111 8.00 6.51 7.65
CA ILE A 111 8.79 6.91 6.47
C ILE A 111 8.34 8.30 6.00
N SER A 112 9.29 9.23 5.82
CA SER A 112 9.03 10.55 5.26
C SER A 112 8.93 10.46 3.74
N TRP A 113 7.72 10.26 3.21
CA TRP A 113 7.54 10.11 1.76
C TRP A 113 7.87 11.34 0.94
N VAL A 114 7.83 12.54 1.55
CA VAL A 114 8.29 13.78 0.92
C VAL A 114 9.81 13.80 0.75
N GLU A 115 10.55 13.27 1.74
CA GLU A 115 12.02 13.11 1.63
C GLU A 115 12.38 12.04 0.60
N VAL A 116 11.63 10.93 0.55
CA VAL A 116 11.79 9.91 -0.50
C VAL A 116 11.51 10.50 -1.89
N GLU A 117 10.42 11.26 -2.05
CA GLU A 117 10.08 11.96 -3.29
C GLU A 117 11.24 12.88 -3.75
N ALA A 118 11.81 13.67 -2.84
CA ALA A 118 12.91 14.56 -3.15
C ALA A 118 14.17 13.83 -3.63
N LYS A 119 14.39 12.58 -3.17
CA LYS A 119 15.52 11.73 -3.59
C LYS A 119 15.26 10.96 -4.89
N VAL A 120 14.00 10.56 -5.13
CA VAL A 120 13.60 9.83 -6.34
C VAL A 120 13.50 10.77 -7.54
N GLU A 121 13.05 12.01 -7.31
CA GLU A 121 12.90 13.13 -8.25
C GLU A 121 11.88 12.91 -9.37
N THR A 122 11.81 11.70 -9.93
CA THR A 122 10.98 11.37 -11.10
C THR A 122 9.52 11.07 -10.76
N ARG A 123 9.19 10.81 -9.50
CA ARG A 123 7.86 10.36 -9.04
C ARG A 123 7.44 11.09 -7.78
N ASN A 124 6.12 11.21 -7.56
CA ASN A 124 5.58 11.85 -6.37
C ASN A 124 5.56 10.88 -5.18
N TRP A 125 5.39 11.43 -3.98
CA TRP A 125 5.43 10.70 -2.72
C TRP A 125 4.36 9.62 -2.63
N MET A 126 3.17 9.85 -3.24
CA MET A 126 2.10 8.85 -3.30
C MET A 126 2.48 7.67 -4.20
N GLN A 127 3.07 7.96 -5.36
CA GLN A 127 3.59 6.95 -6.28
C GLN A 127 4.71 6.15 -5.61
N CYS A 128 5.65 6.83 -4.93
CA CYS A 128 6.72 6.20 -4.17
C CYS A 128 6.18 5.28 -3.08
N LYS A 129 5.23 5.75 -2.26
CA LYS A 129 4.58 4.97 -1.20
C LYS A 129 3.85 3.74 -1.75
N SER A 130 3.12 3.92 -2.85
CA SER A 130 2.39 2.83 -3.49
C SER A 130 3.35 1.78 -4.05
N LYS A 131 4.39 2.20 -4.77
CA LYS A 131 5.38 1.29 -5.36
C LYS A 131 6.19 0.57 -4.28
N TRP A 132 6.58 1.27 -3.22
CA TRP A 132 7.24 0.65 -2.07
C TRP A 132 6.36 -0.40 -1.41
N SER A 133 5.06 -0.13 -1.22
CA SER A 133 4.14 -1.12 -0.64
C SER A 133 4.06 -2.41 -1.47
N GLU A 134 4.12 -2.30 -2.80
CA GLU A 134 4.18 -3.44 -3.72
C GLU A 134 5.49 -4.22 -3.58
N ILE A 135 6.64 -3.53 -3.64
CA ILE A 135 7.98 -4.12 -3.47
C ILE A 135 8.08 -4.83 -2.13
N LEU A 136 7.72 -4.13 -1.05
CA LEU A 136 7.79 -4.63 0.30
C LEU A 136 6.91 -5.89 0.47
N THR A 137 5.69 -5.88 -0.07
CA THR A 137 4.84 -7.08 -0.03
C THR A 137 5.51 -8.26 -0.72
N LYS A 138 6.08 -8.06 -1.93
CA LYS A 138 6.80 -9.12 -2.66
C LYS A 138 7.98 -9.66 -1.83
N ARG A 139 8.77 -8.78 -1.22
CA ARG A 139 9.94 -9.17 -0.41
C ARG A 139 9.54 -9.88 0.88
N MET A 140 8.49 -9.43 1.57
CA MET A 140 7.99 -10.08 2.79
C MET A 140 7.35 -11.45 2.51
N THR A 141 6.75 -11.67 1.35
CA THR A 141 6.19 -12.99 0.98
C THR A 141 7.21 -13.92 0.31
N ASN A 142 8.46 -13.47 0.13
CA ASN A 142 9.49 -14.14 -0.67
C ASN A 142 8.98 -14.46 -2.09
N GLY A 143 8.28 -13.51 -2.72
CA GLY A 143 7.71 -13.66 -4.07
C GLY A 143 6.46 -14.55 -4.15
N ARG A 144 6.03 -15.20 -3.06
CA ARG A 144 4.85 -16.08 -3.07
C ARG A 144 3.58 -15.29 -3.32
N ASP A 145 2.71 -15.84 -4.16
CA ASP A 145 1.38 -15.28 -4.39
C ASP A 145 0.39 -15.75 -3.30
N VAL A 146 0.34 -14.98 -2.23
CA VAL A 146 -0.52 -15.20 -1.05
C VAL A 146 -2.00 -14.88 -1.32
N TYR A 147 -2.34 -14.25 -2.46
CA TYR A 147 -3.70 -13.79 -2.75
C TYR A 147 -4.12 -14.10 -4.20
N ARG A 148 -3.92 -15.35 -4.64
CA ARG A 148 -4.42 -15.89 -5.92
C ARG A 148 -5.19 -17.19 -5.72
N GLY A 149 -6.11 -17.48 -6.63
CA GLY A 149 -6.73 -18.81 -6.74
C GLY A 149 -7.52 -19.22 -5.49
N VAL A 150 -7.17 -20.38 -4.92
CA VAL A 150 -7.77 -20.90 -3.67
C VAL A 150 -7.28 -20.12 -2.45
N ASN A 151 -6.02 -19.68 -2.42
CA ASN A 151 -5.47 -18.86 -1.33
C ASN A 151 -6.20 -17.52 -1.23
N ALA A 152 -6.58 -16.90 -2.35
CA ALA A 152 -7.39 -15.68 -2.35
C ALA A 152 -8.79 -15.88 -1.74
N LEU A 153 -9.41 -17.04 -1.94
CA LEU A 153 -10.71 -17.36 -1.34
C LEU A 153 -10.56 -17.59 0.15
N GLN A 154 -9.56 -18.38 0.55
CA GLN A 154 -9.24 -18.63 1.96
C GLN A 154 -8.93 -17.33 2.71
N ALA A 155 -8.07 -16.47 2.14
CA ALA A 155 -7.72 -15.18 2.73
C ALA A 155 -8.96 -14.27 2.91
N LYS A 156 -9.92 -14.29 1.99
CA LYS A 156 -11.18 -13.55 2.16
C LYS A 156 -12.04 -14.12 3.28
N ILE A 157 -12.16 -15.44 3.34
CA ILE A 157 -12.92 -16.15 4.38
C ILE A 157 -12.34 -15.82 5.76
N ASN A 158 -11.04 -16.06 5.94
CA ASN A 158 -10.32 -15.78 7.19
C ASN A 158 -10.46 -14.31 7.60
N LEU A 159 -10.35 -13.38 6.64
CA LEU A 159 -10.46 -11.95 6.92
C LEU A 159 -11.87 -11.57 7.39
N ILE A 160 -12.93 -12.11 6.77
CA ILE A 160 -14.32 -11.85 7.19
C ILE A 160 -14.56 -12.42 8.58
N GLU A 161 -14.18 -13.68 8.83
CA GLU A 161 -14.36 -14.34 10.12
C GLU A 161 -13.65 -13.56 11.23
N ARG A 162 -12.38 -13.22 11.01
CA ARG A 162 -11.58 -12.50 12.01
C ARG A 162 -12.08 -11.09 12.27
N LEU A 163 -12.49 -10.36 11.24
CA LEU A 163 -13.06 -9.03 11.40
C LEU A 163 -14.40 -9.06 12.15
N TYR A 164 -15.22 -10.09 11.92
CA TYR A 164 -16.49 -10.26 12.60
C TYR A 164 -16.29 -10.60 14.09
N GLU A 165 -15.32 -11.44 14.41
CA GLU A 165 -14.92 -11.76 15.80
C GLU A 165 -14.45 -10.53 16.59
N ILE A 166 -13.71 -9.62 15.94
CA ILE A 166 -13.22 -8.38 16.56
C ILE A 166 -14.38 -7.47 16.97
N ASN A 167 -15.51 -7.52 16.25
CA ASN A 167 -16.77 -6.83 16.57
C ASN A 167 -16.59 -5.35 16.99
N VAL A 168 -15.92 -4.56 16.13
CA VAL A 168 -15.70 -3.12 16.34
C VAL A 168 -16.70 -2.28 15.55
N GLU A 169 -16.97 -1.08 16.05
CA GLU A 169 -17.90 -0.11 15.45
C GLU A 169 -17.28 0.69 14.29
N ASP A 170 -15.95 0.82 14.28
CA ASP A 170 -15.22 1.61 13.28
C ASP A 170 -13.95 0.90 12.77
N ALA A 171 -13.66 1.06 11.49
CA ALA A 171 -12.48 0.49 10.85
C ALA A 171 -11.14 1.03 11.39
N ASN A 172 -11.16 2.18 12.07
CA ASN A 172 -9.99 2.80 12.71
C ASN A 172 -9.59 2.09 14.01
N GLU A 173 -10.50 1.35 14.64
CA GLU A 173 -10.24 0.59 15.88
C GLU A 173 -9.57 -0.77 15.59
N ILE A 174 -9.52 -1.15 14.33
CA ILE A 174 -8.95 -2.42 13.89
C ILE A 174 -7.43 -2.37 13.94
N ASP A 175 -6.83 -3.33 14.65
CA ASP A 175 -5.41 -3.63 14.52
C ASP A 175 -5.15 -4.41 13.22
N TRP A 176 -4.86 -3.65 12.16
CA TRP A 176 -4.52 -4.21 10.85
C TRP A 176 -3.20 -5.00 10.84
N GLU A 177 -2.37 -4.89 11.88
CA GLU A 177 -1.16 -5.70 12.04
C GLU A 177 -1.53 -7.13 12.45
N ASP A 178 -2.45 -7.31 13.40
CA ASP A 178 -2.96 -8.63 13.79
C ASP A 178 -3.60 -9.35 12.59
N LEU A 179 -4.40 -8.60 11.82
CA LEU A 179 -5.10 -9.13 10.65
C LEU A 179 -4.18 -9.52 9.50
N ALA A 180 -2.92 -9.07 9.46
CA ALA A 180 -1.98 -9.50 8.43
C ALA A 180 -1.85 -11.03 8.39
N SER A 181 -1.84 -11.68 9.55
CA SER A 181 -1.75 -13.13 9.69
C SER A 181 -2.84 -13.91 8.95
N THR A 182 -4.02 -13.32 8.71
CA THR A 182 -5.12 -13.96 7.98
C THR A 182 -4.81 -14.20 6.50
N ILE A 183 -3.90 -13.39 5.94
CA ILE A 183 -3.44 -13.45 4.55
C ILE A 183 -2.03 -14.03 4.45
N GLY A 184 -1.15 -13.67 5.38
CA GLY A 184 0.22 -14.16 5.49
C GLY A 184 1.19 -13.05 5.91
N ASP A 185 2.45 -13.22 5.55
CA ASP A 185 3.51 -12.27 5.88
C ASP A 185 3.46 -11.01 4.97
N VAL A 186 2.44 -10.16 5.17
CA VAL A 186 2.15 -8.97 4.35
C VAL A 186 2.02 -7.69 5.19
N PRO A 187 2.28 -6.48 4.64
CA PRO A 187 2.04 -5.24 5.36
C PRO A 187 0.56 -4.99 5.68
N PRO A 188 0.23 -4.26 6.76
CA PRO A 188 -1.16 -3.91 7.11
C PRO A 188 -1.92 -3.18 5.99
N SER A 189 -1.23 -2.30 5.26
CA SER A 189 -1.81 -1.56 4.13
C SER A 189 -2.29 -2.47 3.00
N TYR A 190 -1.65 -3.63 2.83
CA TYR A 190 -2.07 -4.66 1.89
C TYR A 190 -3.41 -5.24 2.31
N VAL A 191 -3.56 -5.61 3.59
CA VAL A 191 -4.80 -6.15 4.17
C VAL A 191 -5.94 -5.15 4.02
N GLN A 192 -5.71 -3.89 4.38
CA GLN A 192 -6.69 -2.80 4.22
C GLN A 192 -7.15 -2.67 2.76
N THR A 193 -6.21 -2.75 1.80
CA THR A 193 -6.53 -2.69 0.37
C THR A 193 -7.38 -3.90 -0.06
N LYS A 194 -7.09 -5.10 0.45
CA LYS A 194 -7.89 -6.31 0.16
C LYS A 194 -9.27 -6.22 0.78
N PHE A 195 -9.39 -5.77 2.02
CA PHE A 195 -10.66 -5.53 2.69
C PHE A 195 -11.50 -4.49 1.94
N TYR A 196 -10.92 -3.35 1.57
CA TYR A 196 -11.61 -2.33 0.79
C TYR A 196 -12.17 -2.89 -0.52
N LYS A 197 -11.37 -3.67 -1.25
CA LYS A 197 -11.83 -4.34 -2.49
C LYS A 197 -12.95 -5.33 -2.20
N LEU A 198 -12.81 -6.18 -1.19
CA LEU A 198 -13.81 -7.15 -0.77
C LEU A 198 -15.14 -6.45 -0.47
N LYS A 199 -15.11 -5.45 0.42
CA LYS A 199 -16.25 -4.58 0.75
C LYS A 199 -16.90 -3.99 -0.50
N ALA A 200 -16.10 -3.35 -1.35
CA ALA A 200 -16.60 -2.67 -2.54
C ALA A 200 -17.20 -3.60 -3.59
N THR A 201 -16.76 -4.87 -3.64
CA THR A 201 -17.26 -5.86 -4.61
C THR A 201 -18.41 -6.70 -4.09
N CYS A 202 -18.47 -6.96 -2.79
CA CYS A 202 -19.42 -7.91 -2.21
C CYS A 202 -20.62 -7.21 -1.57
N VAL A 203 -20.46 -6.00 -1.03
CA VAL A 203 -21.51 -5.33 -0.25
C VAL A 203 -22.25 -4.30 -1.11
N PRO A 204 -23.55 -4.51 -1.41
CA PRO A 204 -24.35 -3.56 -2.15
C PRO A 204 -24.48 -2.23 -1.40
N PHE A 205 -24.35 -1.12 -2.13
CA PHE A 205 -24.50 0.23 -1.60
C PHE A 205 -23.70 0.49 -0.31
N TRP A 206 -22.51 -0.10 -0.19
CA TRP A 206 -21.68 -0.03 1.01
C TRP A 206 -21.37 1.39 1.49
N GLN A 207 -21.43 2.41 0.62
CA GLN A 207 -21.23 3.81 1.01
C GLN A 207 -22.35 4.36 1.91
N LYS A 208 -23.51 3.69 1.95
CA LYS A 208 -24.67 4.07 2.77
C LYS A 208 -24.84 3.17 3.99
N LYS A 209 -23.87 2.30 4.28
CA LYS A 209 -23.90 1.37 5.40
C LYS A 209 -22.86 1.76 6.43
N THR A 210 -23.19 1.53 7.69
CA THR A 210 -22.27 1.57 8.83
C THR A 210 -21.28 0.42 8.74
N PHE A 211 -20.19 0.50 9.50
CA PHE A 211 -19.19 -0.56 9.50
C PHE A 211 -19.76 -1.90 10.01
N PRO A 212 -20.55 -1.96 11.12
CA PRO A 212 -21.22 -3.19 11.54
C PRO A 212 -22.16 -3.77 10.47
N GLU A 213 -23.02 -2.96 9.84
CA GLU A 213 -23.92 -3.44 8.77
C GLU A 213 -23.16 -4.03 7.57
N ILE A 214 -21.95 -3.50 7.29
CA ILE A 214 -21.06 -4.03 6.25
C ILE A 214 -20.50 -5.38 6.70
N MET A 215 -20.09 -5.49 7.96
CA MET A 215 -19.55 -6.72 8.53
C MET A 215 -20.59 -7.83 8.62
N ASP A 216 -21.80 -7.53 9.10
CA ASP A 216 -22.94 -8.45 9.13
C ASP A 216 -23.23 -8.99 7.72
N TYR A 217 -23.34 -8.10 6.73
CA TYR A 217 -23.58 -8.54 5.36
C TYR A 217 -22.46 -9.44 4.81
N LEU A 218 -21.20 -9.08 5.10
CA LEU A 218 -20.06 -9.90 4.68
C LEU A 218 -20.11 -11.28 5.34
N TYR A 219 -20.45 -11.36 6.63
CA TYR A 219 -20.50 -12.60 7.39
C TYR A 219 -21.72 -13.47 7.05
N GLU A 220 -22.92 -12.90 7.01
CA GLU A 220 -24.15 -13.65 6.81
C GLU A 220 -24.37 -14.03 5.34
N THR A 221 -24.02 -13.14 4.41
CA THR A 221 -24.33 -13.34 2.98
C THR A 221 -23.09 -13.71 2.17
N SER A 222 -21.98 -13.00 2.34
CA SER A 222 -20.81 -13.20 1.45
C SER A 222 -19.95 -14.41 1.86
N LEU A 223 -19.81 -14.67 3.16
CA LEU A 223 -18.98 -15.75 3.69
C LEU A 223 -19.45 -17.14 3.24
N PRO A 224 -20.75 -17.52 3.31
CA PRO A 224 -21.20 -18.84 2.86
C PRO A 224 -20.91 -19.08 1.38
N LEU A 225 -21.15 -18.08 0.53
CA LEU A 225 -20.87 -18.15 -0.91
C LEU A 225 -19.37 -18.32 -1.21
N LEU A 226 -18.51 -17.68 -0.41
CA LEU A 226 -17.06 -17.83 -0.54
C LEU A 226 -16.60 -19.23 -0.11
N LYS A 227 -17.16 -19.78 0.98
CA LYS A 227 -16.88 -21.13 1.46
C LYS A 227 -17.29 -22.19 0.44
N GLU A 228 -18.51 -22.11 -0.09
CA GLU A 228 -19.00 -23.01 -1.15
C GLU A 228 -18.12 -22.93 -2.41
N LYS A 229 -17.70 -21.72 -2.80
CA LYS A 229 -16.81 -21.52 -3.95
C LYS A 229 -15.41 -22.08 -3.72
N LEU A 230 -14.92 -22.06 -2.48
CA LEU A 230 -13.64 -22.64 -2.11
C LEU A 230 -13.71 -24.16 -2.22
N GLU A 231 -14.72 -24.78 -1.62
CA GLU A 231 -14.98 -26.23 -1.64
C GLU A 231 -15.03 -26.76 -3.09
N LYS A 232 -15.88 -26.17 -3.94
CA LYS A 232 -15.99 -26.52 -5.37
C LYS A 232 -14.67 -26.39 -6.13
N LYS A 233 -13.80 -25.45 -5.74
CA LYS A 233 -12.48 -25.29 -6.37
C LYS A 233 -11.47 -26.32 -5.88
N MET A 234 -11.55 -26.71 -4.60
CA MET A 234 -10.68 -27.73 -4.03
C MET A 234 -10.96 -29.10 -4.66
N GLU A 235 -12.24 -29.47 -4.78
CA GLU A 235 -12.68 -30.72 -5.43
C GLU A 235 -12.22 -30.81 -6.89
N LYS A 236 -12.37 -29.73 -7.66
CA LYS A 236 -12.06 -29.73 -9.10
C LYS A 236 -10.58 -29.76 -9.44
N ARG A 237 -9.71 -29.29 -8.55
CA ARG A 237 -8.30 -29.01 -8.87
C ARG A 237 -7.29 -29.83 -8.08
N GLY A 238 -7.73 -30.64 -7.10
CA GLY A 238 -6.83 -31.31 -6.15
C GLY A 238 -5.87 -30.32 -5.47
N ALA A 239 -6.28 -29.05 -5.35
CA ALA A 239 -5.41 -27.97 -4.93
C ALA A 239 -5.16 -28.06 -3.42
N LYS A 240 -3.89 -28.01 -3.02
CA LYS A 240 -3.50 -27.94 -1.62
C LYS A 240 -3.64 -26.50 -1.12
N LEU A 241 -4.32 -26.32 0.01
CA LEU A 241 -4.29 -25.06 0.75
C LEU A 241 -2.90 -24.84 1.32
N GLN A 242 -2.34 -23.66 1.08
CA GLN A 242 -1.18 -23.21 1.83
C GLN A 242 -1.68 -22.41 3.03
N ALA A 243 -1.32 -22.84 4.23
CA ALA A 243 -1.59 -22.05 5.41
C ALA A 243 -0.90 -20.68 5.29
N PRO A 244 -1.57 -19.58 5.65
CA PRO A 244 -0.93 -18.26 5.72
C PRO A 244 0.35 -18.33 6.55
N ALA A 245 1.45 -17.81 6.00
CA ALA A 245 2.70 -17.72 6.76
C ALA A 245 2.53 -16.72 7.91
N ALA A 246 2.99 -17.08 9.11
CA ALA A 246 2.94 -16.17 10.24
C ALA A 246 3.77 -14.90 9.94
N PRO A 247 3.25 -13.69 10.26
CA PRO A 247 3.99 -12.45 10.08
C PRO A 247 5.33 -12.45 10.85
N ARG A 248 6.44 -12.22 10.14
CA ARG A 248 7.76 -12.08 10.77
C ARG A 248 7.84 -10.75 11.53
N ARG A 249 8.40 -10.78 12.73
CA ARG A 249 8.63 -9.57 13.56
C ARG A 249 9.85 -8.76 13.11
N VAL A 250 10.84 -9.46 12.53
CA VAL A 250 12.12 -8.89 12.11
C VAL A 250 12.49 -9.45 10.75
N PHE A 251 13.09 -8.61 9.91
CA PHE A 251 13.60 -8.98 8.59
C PHE A 251 15.10 -8.71 8.53
N LEU A 252 15.84 -9.50 7.75
CA LEU A 252 17.20 -9.12 7.40
C LEU A 252 17.14 -7.95 6.42
N PHE A 253 18.00 -6.97 6.63
CA PHE A 253 18.06 -5.77 5.81
C PHE A 253 18.34 -6.12 4.34
N ARG A 254 19.23 -7.11 4.11
CA ARG A 254 19.56 -7.61 2.77
C ARG A 254 18.34 -8.15 2.03
N ASP A 255 17.51 -8.96 2.69
CA ASP A 255 16.29 -9.53 2.08
C ASP A 255 15.31 -8.44 1.62
N ILE A 256 15.34 -7.28 2.29
CA ILE A 256 14.43 -6.18 2.02
C ILE A 256 15.02 -5.13 1.08
N PHE A 257 16.34 -4.93 1.01
CA PHE A 257 16.95 -3.86 0.19
C PHE A 257 17.83 -4.37 -0.95
N TYR A 258 18.47 -5.54 -0.81
CA TYR A 258 19.45 -6.09 -1.77
C TYR A 258 19.01 -7.46 -2.29
N CYS A 259 17.78 -7.55 -2.77
CA CYS A 259 17.24 -8.77 -3.36
C CYS A 259 17.69 -8.88 -4.84
N ASP A 260 18.39 -9.95 -5.20
CA ASP A 260 18.92 -10.20 -6.55
C ASP A 260 17.82 -10.33 -7.62
N ASP A 261 16.58 -10.52 -7.18
CA ASP A 261 15.35 -10.64 -7.98
C ASP A 261 14.94 -9.32 -8.69
N ASP A 262 15.68 -8.23 -8.46
CA ASP A 262 15.57 -7.00 -9.25
C ASP A 262 16.30 -7.11 -10.62
N SER A 263 17.02 -8.21 -10.86
CA SER A 263 17.84 -8.41 -12.06
C SER A 263 17.16 -9.14 -13.23
N GLU A 264 15.99 -9.76 -13.08
CA GLU A 264 15.43 -10.59 -14.16
C GLU A 264 14.42 -9.90 -15.10
N GLU A 265 14.71 -10.09 -16.39
CA GLU A 265 13.90 -10.09 -17.62
C GLU A 265 13.23 -8.79 -18.10
N GLU A 266 13.95 -8.09 -18.99
CA GLU A 266 13.29 -7.51 -20.16
C GLU A 266 12.62 -8.65 -20.92
N ASP A 267 11.28 -8.74 -20.84
CA ASP A 267 10.54 -9.57 -21.77
C ASP A 267 10.65 -8.90 -23.15
N GLY A 268 11.68 -9.32 -23.88
CA GLY A 268 11.83 -9.08 -25.29
C GLY A 268 10.61 -9.65 -25.99
N GLY A 269 9.71 -8.76 -26.39
CA GLY A 269 8.57 -9.09 -27.23
C GLY A 269 9.02 -9.80 -28.49
N GLY A 270 8.98 -11.12 -28.44
CA GLY A 270 9.05 -12.01 -29.59
C GLY A 270 7.68 -12.03 -30.27
N GLN A 271 7.59 -11.37 -31.40
CA GLN A 271 6.52 -11.52 -32.38
C GLN A 271 6.43 -12.98 -32.85
N SER A 272 5.25 -13.59 -32.73
CA SER A 272 4.48 -14.28 -33.79
C SER A 272 3.46 -15.23 -33.18
#